data_AF-A0A161LK69-F1
#
_entry.id   AF-A0A161LK69-F1
#
_cell.length_a   1.000
_cell.length_b   1.000
_cell.length_c   1.000
_cell.angle_alpha   90.00
_cell.angle_beta   90.00
_cell.angle_gamma   90.00
#
_symmetry.space_group_name_H-M   'P 1'
#
loop_
_entity.id
_entity.type
_entity.pdbx_description
1 polymer ?
#
loop_
_entity_poly.entity_id
_entity_poly.type
_entity_poly.pdbx_seq_one_letter_code
_entity_poly.pdbx_strand_id
1 'polypeptide(L)'
;MRAPVNFWAGKADVQIVLTVPGSPLLEVEKEGARVATAKDREAVVEKILQVVDAEKIHYEDSAFAAKVRASYCPDRLCGFDPDPADQESLYAKSDDPGAVEKLSSALGDTPGVHFVFPVRPDAL
;
A
#
# COMPACT_ATOMS: atom_id res chain seq x y z
N MET A 1 7.56 -21.38 16.69
CA MET A 1 7.73 -20.73 15.38
C MET A 1 7.36 -19.26 15.58
N ARG A 2 8.23 -18.29 15.23
CA ARG A 2 7.84 -16.88 15.31
C ARG A 2 6.97 -16.59 14.09
N ALA A 3 5.79 -15.99 14.30
CA ALA A 3 4.97 -15.51 13.20
C ALA A 3 5.77 -14.47 12.38
N PRO A 4 5.62 -14.46 11.05
CA PRO A 4 6.24 -13.42 10.23
C PRO A 4 5.72 -12.05 10.69
N VAL A 5 6.65 -11.13 10.94
CA VAL A 5 6.35 -9.76 11.38
C VAL A 5 6.33 -8.88 10.15
N ASN A 6 5.28 -8.07 9.98
CA ASN A 6 5.21 -7.11 8.89
C ASN A 6 6.39 -6.11 8.97
N PHE A 7 7.20 -6.04 7.93
CA PHE A 7 8.35 -5.14 7.77
C PHE A 7 7.97 -3.69 8.03
N TRP A 8 6.78 -3.25 7.64
CA TRP A 8 6.34 -1.87 7.82
C TRP A 8 5.79 -1.59 9.23
N ALA A 9 5.60 -2.62 10.05
CA ALA A 9 5.16 -2.45 11.43
C ALA A 9 6.11 -1.55 12.23
N GLY A 10 5.55 -0.54 12.89
CA GLY A 10 6.28 0.47 13.64
C GLY A 10 7.04 1.50 12.78
N LYS A 11 7.09 1.31 11.46
CA LYS A 11 7.68 2.27 10.51
C LYS A 11 6.63 3.14 9.82
N ALA A 12 5.41 2.63 9.70
CA ALA A 12 4.26 3.33 9.15
C ALA A 12 2.99 2.86 9.86
N ASP A 13 1.94 3.66 9.75
CA ASP A 13 0.63 3.41 10.36
C ASP A 13 -0.44 3.13 9.29
N VAL A 14 -0.26 3.69 8.09
CA VAL A 14 -1.19 3.56 6.95
C VAL A 14 -0.45 3.05 5.73
N GLN A 15 -1.04 2.07 5.03
CA GLN A 15 -0.66 1.62 3.70
C GLN A 15 -1.71 2.10 2.69
N ILE A 16 -1.25 2.71 1.61
CA ILE A 16 -2.06 3.10 0.46
C ILE A 16 -1.57 2.27 -0.73
N VAL A 17 -2.38 1.31 -1.14
CA VAL A 17 -2.10 0.42 -2.27
C VAL A 17 -2.44 1.13 -3.56
N LEU A 18 -1.53 1.12 -4.52
CA LEU A 18 -1.74 1.72 -5.84
C LEU A 18 -2.22 0.68 -6.85
N THR A 19 -2.96 1.13 -7.86
CA THR A 19 -3.37 0.27 -8.96
C THR A 19 -2.21 0.01 -9.92
N VAL A 20 -1.82 -1.26 -10.03
CA VAL A 20 -0.79 -1.76 -10.96
C VAL A 20 -1.45 -2.61 -12.07
N PRO A 21 -0.76 -2.89 -13.21
CA PRO A 21 -1.28 -3.85 -14.19
C PRO A 21 -1.64 -5.19 -13.53
N GLY A 22 -2.82 -5.74 -13.85
CA GLY A 22 -3.34 -6.97 -13.22
C GLY A 22 -3.97 -6.75 -11.84
N SER A 23 -4.14 -5.50 -11.39
CA SER A 23 -4.91 -5.23 -10.18
C SER A 23 -6.39 -5.64 -10.36
N PRO A 24 -6.99 -6.40 -9.42
CA PRO A 24 -8.41 -6.79 -9.49
C PRO A 24 -9.38 -5.62 -9.71
N LEU A 25 -9.07 -4.43 -9.19
CA LEU A 25 -9.89 -3.24 -9.43
C LEU A 25 -9.95 -2.82 -10.91
N LEU A 26 -8.90 -3.10 -11.68
CA LEU A 26 -8.87 -2.85 -13.11
C LEU A 26 -9.65 -3.92 -13.88
N GLU A 27 -9.72 -5.14 -13.36
CA GLU A 27 -10.45 -6.25 -13.96
C GLU A 27 -11.97 -6.13 -13.80
N VAL A 28 -12.43 -5.48 -12.72
CA VAL A 28 -13.86 -5.25 -12.46
C VAL A 28 -14.41 -3.97 -13.12
N GLU A 29 -13.65 -3.33 -14.02
CA GLU A 29 -14.03 -2.12 -14.77
C GLU A 29 -14.70 -1.02 -13.90
N LYS A 30 -14.22 -0.80 -12.67
CA LYS A 30 -14.71 0.33 -11.86
C LYS A 30 -14.49 1.62 -12.64
N GLU A 31 -15.53 2.43 -12.78
CA GLU A 31 -15.47 3.67 -13.57
C GLU A 31 -14.32 4.57 -13.05
N GLY A 32 -13.41 4.96 -13.95
CA GLY A 32 -12.22 5.75 -13.61
C GLY A 32 -11.01 4.96 -13.09
N ALA A 33 -11.12 3.64 -12.90
CA ALA A 33 -9.99 2.80 -12.51
C ALA A 33 -8.99 2.68 -13.68
N ARG A 34 -7.73 2.96 -13.37
CA ARG A 34 -6.60 2.85 -14.30
C ARG A 34 -5.32 2.62 -13.52
N VAL A 35 -4.26 2.16 -14.20
CA VAL A 35 -2.93 2.05 -13.60
C VAL A 35 -2.47 3.42 -13.08
N ALA A 36 -1.92 3.44 -11.87
CA ALA A 36 -1.35 4.63 -11.26
C ALA A 36 -0.14 5.13 -12.07
N THR A 37 -0.15 6.41 -12.40
CA THR A 37 0.99 7.09 -13.03
C THR A 37 1.84 7.78 -11.98
N ALA A 38 3.04 8.24 -12.37
CA ALA A 38 3.86 9.07 -11.49
C ALA A 38 3.12 10.30 -10.96
N LYS A 39 2.31 10.93 -11.81
CA LYS A 39 1.49 12.09 -11.43
C LYS A 39 0.42 11.75 -10.39
N ASP A 40 -0.18 10.56 -10.48
CA ASP A 40 -1.16 10.12 -9.47
C ASP A 40 -0.48 9.89 -8.13
N ARG A 41 0.71 9.29 -8.14
CA ARG A 41 1.50 9.12 -6.91
C ARG A 41 1.81 10.46 -6.26
N GLU A 42 2.24 11.46 -7.04
CA GLU A 42 2.47 12.82 -6.55
C GLU A 42 1.19 13.42 -5.95
N ALA A 43 0.05 13.31 -6.65
CA ALA A 43 -1.22 13.80 -6.16
C ALA A 43 -1.69 13.09 -4.88
N VAL A 44 -1.45 11.78 -4.75
CA VAL A 44 -1.74 11.03 -3.53
C VAL A 44 -0.83 11.49 -2.39
N VAL A 45 0.47 11.71 -2.63
CA VAL A 45 1.40 12.27 -1.63
C VAL A 45 0.94 13.65 -1.17
N GLU A 46 0.60 14.55 -2.09
CA GLU A 46 0.07 15.87 -1.74
C GLU A 46 -1.21 15.75 -0.92
N LYS A 47 -2.11 14.83 -1.27
CA LYS A 47 -3.35 14.61 -0.55
C LYS A 47 -3.10 14.07 0.86
N ILE A 48 -2.13 13.16 1.03
CA ILE A 48 -1.73 12.67 2.36
C ILE A 48 -1.29 13.86 3.23
N LEU A 49 -0.39 14.70 2.72
CA LEU A 49 0.13 15.87 3.43
C LEU A 49 -0.95 16.94 3.75
N GLN A 50 -2.05 16.97 3.01
CA GLN A 50 -3.17 17.88 3.27
C GLN A 50 -4.15 17.34 4.33
N VAL A 51 -4.26 16.02 4.44
CA VAL A 51 -5.31 15.37 5.24
C VAL A 51 -4.79 14.95 6.62
N VAL A 52 -3.52 14.56 6.70
CA VAL A 52 -2.86 14.15 7.93
C VAL A 52 -1.52 14.85 8.08
N ASP A 53 -1.11 15.05 9.33
CA ASP A 53 0.26 15.45 9.64
C ASP A 53 1.16 14.21 9.56
N ALA A 54 1.72 13.97 8.39
CA ALA A 54 2.57 12.81 8.13
C ALA A 54 4.03 13.16 8.48
N GLU A 55 4.60 12.44 9.45
CA GLU A 55 6.03 12.55 9.78
C GLU A 55 6.88 12.06 8.60
N LYS A 56 6.43 10.97 7.96
CA LYS A 56 7.17 10.30 6.90
C LYS A 56 6.26 9.60 5.93
N ILE A 57 6.63 9.66 4.65
CA ILE A 57 5.98 8.92 3.58
C ILE A 57 7.05 8.11 2.85
N HIS A 58 6.82 6.80 2.76
CA HIS A 58 7.67 5.85 2.06
C HIS A 58 6.97 5.35 0.81
N TYR A 59 7.69 5.28 -0.29
CA TYR A 59 7.24 4.61 -1.49
C TYR A 59 7.90 3.23 -1.58
N GLU A 60 7.07 2.19 -1.69
CA GLU A 60 7.47 0.83 -1.98
C GLU A 60 7.14 0.55 -3.45
N ASP A 61 8.19 0.44 -4.27
CA ASP A 61 8.06 -0.05 -5.63
C ASP A 61 7.93 -1.57 -5.68
N SER A 62 7.51 -2.12 -6.82
CA SER A 62 7.32 -3.56 -6.99
C SER A 62 8.59 -4.37 -6.73
N ALA A 63 9.79 -3.84 -7.03
CA ALA A 63 11.04 -4.57 -6.80
C ALA A 63 11.40 -4.66 -5.31
N PHE A 64 11.06 -3.64 -4.51
CA PHE A 64 11.19 -3.68 -3.07
C PHE A 64 10.10 -4.55 -2.42
N ALA A 65 8.85 -4.43 -2.87
CA ALA A 65 7.74 -5.28 -2.43
C ALA A 65 8.07 -6.78 -2.58
N ALA A 66 8.64 -7.17 -3.74
CA ALA A 66 9.08 -8.54 -4.00
C ALA A 66 10.12 -9.03 -2.96
N LYS A 67 11.10 -8.17 -2.61
CA LYS A 67 12.13 -8.49 -1.61
C LYS A 67 11.53 -8.64 -0.21
N VAL A 68 10.63 -7.74 0.17
CA VAL A 68 9.95 -7.78 1.47
C VAL A 68 9.12 -9.06 1.58
N ARG A 69 8.36 -9.42 0.54
CA ARG A 69 7.57 -10.67 0.51
C ARG A 69 8.44 -11.92 0.60
N ALA A 70 9.53 -11.99 -0.19
CA ALA A 70 10.48 -13.10 -0.13
C ALA A 70 11.09 -13.29 1.27
N SER A 71 11.16 -12.23 2.09
CA SER A 71 11.67 -12.32 3.46
C SER A 71 10.68 -12.97 4.46
N TYR A 72 9.37 -12.91 4.19
CA TYR A 72 8.36 -13.55 5.04
C TYR A 72 8.20 -15.03 4.76
N CYS A 73 8.45 -15.43 3.51
CA CYS A 73 8.32 -16.80 3.05
C CYS A 73 9.55 -17.16 2.19
N PRO A 74 10.70 -17.48 2.82
CA PRO A 74 11.92 -17.82 2.08
C PRO A 74 11.81 -19.17 1.36
N ASP A 75 10.93 -20.07 1.81
CA ASP A 75 10.69 -21.37 1.20
C ASP A 75 9.43 -21.31 0.33
N ARG A 76 9.51 -21.82 -0.91
CA ARG A 76 8.40 -21.98 -1.88
C ARG A 76 7.16 -22.75 -1.36
N LEU A 77 7.19 -23.19 -0.09
CA LEU A 77 6.21 -24.04 0.58
C LEU A 77 5.07 -23.28 1.26
N CYS A 78 5.11 -21.94 1.36
CA CYS A 78 3.98 -21.20 1.94
C CYS A 78 2.78 -21.08 1.00
N GLY A 79 2.81 -21.71 -0.19
CA GLY A 79 1.71 -21.66 -1.16
C GLY A 79 1.47 -20.28 -1.77
N PHE A 80 2.32 -19.31 -1.45
CA PHE A 80 2.31 -17.97 -2.02
C PHE A 80 3.26 -17.96 -3.22
N ASP A 81 2.71 -18.08 -4.42
CA ASP A 81 3.44 -17.66 -5.61
C ASP A 81 3.44 -16.12 -5.59
N PRO A 82 4.59 -15.44 -5.67
CA PRO A 82 4.61 -14.00 -5.83
C PRO A 82 4.01 -13.71 -7.20
N ASP A 83 2.69 -13.48 -7.23
CA ASP A 83 2.00 -13.04 -8.43
C ASP A 83 2.68 -11.74 -8.90
N PRO A 84 3.00 -11.56 -10.20
CA PRO A 84 3.75 -10.39 -10.68
C PRO A 84 3.09 -9.04 -10.40
N ALA A 85 1.84 -9.05 -9.92
CA ALA A 85 1.17 -7.89 -9.35
C ALA A 85 1.68 -7.56 -7.93
N ASP A 86 3.00 -7.47 -7.76
CA ASP A 86 3.58 -6.89 -6.55
C ASP A 86 3.18 -5.42 -6.50
N GLN A 87 2.18 -5.16 -5.67
CA GLN A 87 1.49 -3.89 -5.57
C GLN A 87 2.45 -2.80 -5.11
N GLU A 88 2.56 -1.73 -5.90
CA GLU A 88 3.21 -0.51 -5.44
C GLU A 88 2.37 0.10 -4.30
N SER A 89 3.04 0.60 -3.26
CA SER A 89 2.35 1.17 -2.09
C SER A 89 3.04 2.44 -1.59
N LEU A 90 2.24 3.37 -1.06
CA LEU A 90 2.72 4.45 -0.22
C LEU A 90 2.43 4.09 1.24
N TYR A 91 3.42 4.23 2.11
CA TYR A 91 3.30 4.01 3.54
C TYR A 91 3.49 5.32 4.29
N ALA A 92 2.50 5.73 5.07
CA ALA A 92 2.54 6.97 5.83
C ALA A 92 2.65 6.68 7.33
N LYS A 93 3.57 7.40 8.00
CA LYS A 93 3.68 7.48 9.45
C LYS A 93 2.97 8.75 9.93
N SER A 94 2.06 8.63 10.89
CA SER A 94 1.35 9.75 11.49
C SER A 94 0.97 9.45 12.93
N ASP A 95 1.06 10.46 13.79
CA ASP A 95 0.60 10.37 15.19
C ASP A 95 -0.93 10.51 15.32
N ASP A 96 -1.64 10.76 14.21
CA ASP A 96 -3.09 10.85 14.18
C ASP A 96 -3.74 9.47 14.24
N PRO A 97 -4.44 9.10 15.34
CA PRO A 97 -5.07 7.80 15.47
C PRO A 97 -6.22 7.57 14.47
N GLY A 98 -6.73 8.63 13.82
CA GLY A 98 -7.75 8.56 12.77
C GLY A 98 -7.19 8.68 11.35
N ALA A 99 -5.87 8.56 11.16
CA ALA A 99 -5.23 8.75 9.85
C ALA A 99 -5.79 7.81 8.78
N VAL A 100 -6.05 6.55 9.12
CA VAL A 100 -6.56 5.54 8.18
C VAL A 100 -7.95 5.93 7.67
N GLU A 101 -8.88 6.28 8.55
CA GLU A 101 -10.25 6.65 8.16
C GLU A 101 -10.26 7.94 7.34
N LYS A 102 -9.49 8.95 7.75
CA LYS A 102 -9.38 10.22 7.04
C LYS A 102 -8.82 10.03 5.63
N LEU A 103 -7.73 9.26 5.49
CA LEU A 103 -7.13 8.97 4.20
C LEU A 103 -8.02 8.09 3.33
N SER A 104 -8.68 7.08 3.90
CA SER A 104 -9.64 6.25 3.17
C SER A 104 -10.78 7.09 2.58
N SER A 105 -11.35 8.01 3.38
CA SER A 105 -12.39 8.93 2.92
C SER A 105 -11.87 9.92 1.88
N ALA A 106 -10.63 10.40 2.01
CA ALA A 106 -10.06 11.39 1.12
C ALA A 106 -9.56 10.82 -0.22
N LEU A 107 -9.18 9.54 -0.24
CA LEU A 107 -8.55 8.87 -1.38
C LEU A 107 -9.45 7.84 -2.08
N GLY A 108 -10.63 7.51 -1.53
CA GLY A 108 -11.48 6.42 -2.04
C GLY A 108 -11.88 6.49 -3.52
N ASP A 109 -11.94 7.70 -4.08
CA ASP A 109 -12.23 7.96 -5.50
C ASP A 109 -11.05 8.56 -6.25
N THR A 110 -9.84 8.53 -5.67
CA THR A 110 -8.64 9.05 -6.33
C THR A 110 -8.16 8.07 -7.40
N PRO A 111 -7.99 8.52 -8.66
CA PRO A 111 -7.40 7.68 -9.70
C PRO A 111 -6.02 7.18 -9.30
N GLY A 112 -5.76 5.89 -9.51
CA GLY A 112 -4.47 5.29 -9.13
C GLY A 112 -4.44 4.66 -7.73
N VAL A 113 -5.48 4.86 -6.91
CA VAL A 113 -5.58 4.26 -5.57
C VAL A 113 -6.45 3.01 -5.60
N HIS A 114 -5.95 1.92 -5.03
CA HIS A 114 -6.67 0.66 -4.87
C HIS A 114 -7.35 0.58 -3.51
N PHE A 115 -6.56 0.61 -2.44
CA PHE A 115 -7.05 0.51 -1.07
C PHE A 115 -6.22 1.34 -0.11
N VAL A 116 -6.82 1.66 1.03
CA VAL A 116 -6.16 2.27 2.19
C VAL A 116 -6.41 1.36 3.38
N PHE A 117 -5.36 0.91 4.05
CA PHE A 117 -5.45 -0.01 5.20
C PHE A 117 -4.51 0.40 6.34
N PRO A 118 -4.81 0.01 7.59
CA PRO A 118 -3.85 0.14 8.68
C PRO A 118 -2.69 -0.84 8.47
N VAL A 119 -1.47 -0.40 8.78
CA VAL A 119 -0.31 -1.29 8.90
C VAL A 119 -0.42 -2.05 10.22
N ARG A 120 -0.62 -3.37 10.14
CA ARG A 120 -0.71 -4.26 11.31
C ARG A 120 0.62 -4.97 11.57
N PRO A 121 0.92 -5.32 12.83
CA PRO A 121 2.17 -5.99 13.20
C PRO A 121 2.33 -7.40 12.63
N ASP A 122 1.21 -8.11 12.43
CA ASP A 122 1.20 -9.43 11.84
C ASP A 122 1.35 -9.33 10.30
N ALA A 123 2.27 -10.08 9.72
CA ALA A 123 2.28 -10.28 8.27
C ALA A 123 1.11 -11.22 7.93
N LEU A 124 0.18 -10.73 7.11
CA LEU A 124 -1.00 -11.46 6.64
C LEU A 124 -0.64 -12.82 6.03
#